data_AF-A0A957V0J5-F1
#
_entry.id   AF-A0A957V0J5-F1
#
_cell.length_a   1.000
_cell.length_b   1.000
_cell.length_c   1.000
_cell.angle_alpha   90.00
_cell.angle_beta   90.00
_cell.angle_gamma   90.00
#
_symmetry.space_group_name_H-M   'P 1'
#
loop_
_entity.id
_entity.type
_entity.pdbx_description
1 polymer ?
#
loop_
_entity_poly.entity_id
_entity_poly.type
_entity_poly.pdbx_seq_one_letter_code
_entity_poly.pdbx_strand_id
1 'polypeptide(L)'
;GREPGIIPGIHFKRNGEIIASPESPMIPDLDALPFPAHDLFKIDRYTNLQPLTDGLDPHARSFTILTSRGCPYKCTFCSKPVTGDTWRARSVESVVQEWKWLVHGLGATEIGVTDDIW
;
A
#
# COMPACT_ATOMS: atom_id res chain seq x y z
N GLY A 1 -18.06 -13.06 -16.70
CA GLY A 1 -16.77 -12.86 -16.02
C GLY A 1 -15.66 -13.45 -16.88
N ARG A 2 -14.43 -12.96 -16.76
CA ARG A 2 -13.26 -13.58 -17.43
C ARG A 2 -12.95 -14.95 -16.83
N GLU A 3 -12.28 -15.82 -17.59
CA GLU A 3 -11.77 -17.08 -17.04
C GLU A 3 -10.70 -16.77 -15.98
N PRO A 4 -10.74 -17.36 -14.77
CA PRO A 4 -9.82 -16.97 -13.69
C PRO A 4 -8.34 -17.24 -14.01
N GLY A 5 -8.02 -18.31 -14.71
CA GLY A 5 -6.63 -18.70 -15.04
C GLY A 5 -5.88 -17.70 -15.92
N ILE A 6 -6.57 -16.82 -16.64
CA ILE A 6 -5.94 -15.76 -17.46
C ILE A 6 -5.68 -14.46 -16.68
N ILE A 7 -6.15 -14.33 -15.44
CA ILE A 7 -5.94 -13.13 -14.62
C ILE A 7 -4.62 -13.30 -13.86
N PRO A 8 -3.59 -12.47 -14.08
CA PRO A 8 -2.32 -12.64 -13.38
C PRO A 8 -2.42 -12.41 -11.86
N GLY A 9 -1.56 -13.09 -11.09
CA GLY A 9 -1.37 -12.86 -9.66
C GLY A 9 -2.42 -13.47 -8.72
N ILE A 10 -3.22 -14.44 -9.18
CA ILE A 10 -4.25 -15.07 -8.34
C ILE A 10 -4.03 -16.57 -8.15
N HIS A 11 -4.47 -17.06 -7.01
CA HIS A 11 -4.64 -18.48 -6.72
C HIS A 11 -6.13 -18.78 -6.53
N PHE A 12 -6.63 -19.86 -7.12
CA PHE A 12 -8.02 -20.26 -6.97
C PHE A 12 -8.16 -21.78 -6.90
N LYS A 13 -9.27 -22.27 -6.33
CA LYS A 13 -9.55 -23.70 -6.21
C LYS A 13 -10.56 -24.14 -7.27
N ARG A 14 -10.26 -25.21 -8.02
CA ARG A 14 -11.15 -25.81 -9.02
C ARG A 14 -11.06 -27.33 -8.91
N ASN A 15 -12.20 -27.99 -8.74
CA ASN A 15 -12.30 -29.46 -8.62
C ASN A 15 -11.39 -30.07 -7.53
N GLY A 16 -11.19 -29.35 -6.42
CA GLY A 16 -10.32 -29.81 -5.33
C GLY A 16 -8.86 -29.36 -5.44
N GLU A 17 -8.42 -28.92 -6.62
CA GLU A 17 -7.04 -28.53 -6.89
C GLU A 17 -6.85 -27.01 -6.77
N ILE A 18 -5.70 -26.59 -6.24
CA ILE A 18 -5.27 -25.19 -6.24
C ILE A 18 -4.57 -24.93 -7.56
N ILE A 19 -5.02 -23.90 -8.27
CA ILE A 19 -4.47 -23.45 -9.54
C ILE A 19 -3.90 -22.06 -9.35
N ALA A 20 -2.64 -21.89 -9.73
CA ALA A 20 -1.98 -20.60 -9.82
C ALA A 20 -2.12 -20.05 -11.25
N SER A 21 -2.55 -18.81 -11.39
CA SER A 21 -2.43 -18.08 -12.65
C SER A 21 -0.97 -17.69 -12.91
N PRO A 22 -0.63 -17.15 -14.09
CA PRO A 22 0.65 -16.47 -14.30
C PRO A 22 0.91 -15.41 -13.23
N GLU A 23 2.20 -15.16 -12.95
CA GLU A 23 2.61 -14.14 -11.99
C GLU A 23 2.21 -12.74 -12.48
N SER A 24 1.81 -11.87 -11.55
CA SER A 24 1.51 -10.48 -11.91
C SER A 24 2.81 -9.72 -12.14
N PRO A 25 2.97 -9.02 -13.27
CA PRO A 25 4.12 -8.16 -13.44
C PRO A 25 4.12 -7.04 -12.40
N MET A 26 5.31 -6.66 -11.97
CA MET A 26 5.51 -5.49 -11.14
C MET A 26 5.19 -4.22 -11.95
N ILE A 27 4.51 -3.27 -11.30
CA ILE A 27 4.14 -1.99 -11.91
C ILE A 27 5.37 -1.07 -11.96
N PRO A 28 5.93 -0.74 -13.13
CA PRO A 28 7.19 0.00 -13.20
C PRO A 28 7.02 1.45 -12.74
N ASP A 29 5.95 2.10 -13.22
CA ASP A 29 5.61 3.47 -12.90
C ASP A 29 4.57 3.50 -11.78
N LEU A 30 5.00 3.88 -10.58
CA LEU A 30 4.11 3.99 -9.43
C LEU A 30 3.19 5.21 -9.49
N ASP A 31 3.49 6.21 -10.31
CA ASP A 31 2.64 7.40 -10.46
C ASP A 31 1.41 7.13 -11.34
N ALA A 32 1.43 6.06 -12.12
CA ALA A 32 0.26 5.58 -12.86
C ALA A 32 -0.84 5.02 -11.93
N LEU A 33 -0.53 4.75 -10.66
CA LEU A 33 -1.51 4.29 -9.68
C LEU A 33 -2.32 5.47 -9.15
N PRO A 34 -3.66 5.32 -9.04
CA PRO A 34 -4.46 6.32 -8.36
C PRO A 34 -4.09 6.37 -6.87
N PHE A 35 -4.38 7.51 -6.23
CA PHE A 35 -4.28 7.60 -4.77
C PHE A 35 -5.18 6.55 -4.11
N PRO A 36 -4.79 6.01 -2.94
CA PRO A 36 -5.65 5.12 -2.20
C PRO A 36 -6.97 5.81 -1.88
N ALA A 37 -8.07 5.07 -1.97
CA ALA A 37 -9.43 5.58 -1.75
C ALA A 37 -9.71 5.81 -0.25
N HIS A 38 -8.90 6.65 0.40
CA HIS A 38 -8.98 6.96 1.83
C HIS A 38 -10.31 7.62 2.22
N ASP A 39 -11.00 8.26 1.29
CA ASP A 39 -12.34 8.81 1.45
C ASP A 39 -13.41 7.73 1.72
N LEU A 40 -13.16 6.47 1.34
CA LEU A 40 -14.06 5.35 1.61
C LEU A 40 -13.89 4.76 3.02
N PHE A 41 -12.83 5.15 3.74
CA PHE A 41 -12.54 4.63 5.08
C PHE A 41 -13.14 5.51 6.16
N LYS A 42 -13.65 4.85 7.22
CA LYS A 42 -14.06 5.52 8.47
C LYS A 42 -12.82 5.85 9.30
N ILE A 43 -12.04 6.82 8.84
CA ILE A 43 -10.73 7.13 9.41
C ILE A 43 -10.81 7.59 10.87
N ASP A 44 -11.97 8.09 11.31
CA ASP A 44 -12.29 8.39 12.71
C ASP A 44 -12.13 7.20 13.66
N ARG A 45 -12.08 5.97 13.13
CA ARG A 45 -11.85 4.75 13.89
C ARG A 45 -10.37 4.36 14.02
N TYR A 46 -9.47 5.12 13.40
CA TYR A 46 -8.04 4.85 13.34
C TYR A 46 -7.29 6.05 13.92
N THR A 47 -6.99 5.97 15.21
CA THR A 47 -6.55 7.11 16.02
C THR A 47 -5.04 7.30 16.09
N ASN A 48 -4.22 6.29 15.76
CA ASN A 48 -2.78 6.47 15.65
C ASN A 48 -2.13 5.37 14.80
N LEU A 49 -1.00 5.65 14.13
CA LEU A 49 -0.16 4.62 13.50
C LEU A 49 0.79 3.93 14.48
N GLN A 50 1.08 4.55 15.62
CA GLN A 50 1.87 3.98 16.70
C GLN A 50 0.95 3.27 17.71
N PRO A 51 1.04 1.94 17.84
CA PRO A 51 0.15 1.18 18.73
C PRO A 51 0.22 1.62 20.19
N LEU A 52 1.35 2.18 20.62
CA LEU A 52 1.56 2.64 22.00
C LEU A 52 0.80 3.93 22.33
N THR A 53 0.43 4.71 21.31
CA THR A 53 -0.27 5.99 21.46
C THR A 53 -1.64 5.98 20.78
N ASP A 54 -2.11 4.80 20.36
CA ASP A 54 -3.44 4.61 19.80
C ASP A 54 -4.53 4.93 20.82
N GLY A 55 -5.50 5.72 20.40
CA GLY A 55 -6.61 6.20 21.23
C GLY A 55 -6.28 7.31 22.23
N LEU A 56 -5.03 7.79 22.30
CA LEU A 56 -4.67 8.92 23.18
C LEU A 56 -5.25 10.26 22.69
N ASP A 57 -5.26 10.46 21.38
CA ASP A 57 -5.96 11.59 20.73
C ASP A 57 -7.20 11.07 20.01
N PRO A 58 -8.42 11.29 20.55
CA PRO A 58 -9.66 10.84 19.91
C PRO A 58 -10.00 11.64 18.64
N HIS A 59 -9.25 12.71 18.35
CA HIS A 59 -9.41 13.53 17.15
C HIS A 59 -8.30 13.28 16.13
N ALA A 60 -7.34 12.40 16.42
CA ALA A 60 -6.29 12.07 15.49
C ALA A 60 -6.86 11.34 14.26
N ARG A 61 -6.32 11.71 13.10
CA ARG A 61 -6.70 11.21 11.78
C ARG A 61 -5.42 10.79 11.08
N SER A 62 -5.13 9.51 11.23
CA SER A 62 -3.85 8.92 10.86
C SER A 62 -3.93 8.23 9.51
N PHE A 63 -3.10 8.66 8.57
CA PHE A 63 -3.03 8.09 7.22
C PHE A 63 -1.64 7.57 6.93
N THR A 64 -1.54 6.54 6.09
CA THR A 64 -0.25 6.07 5.59
C THR A 64 -0.05 6.47 4.14
N ILE A 65 1.18 6.77 3.79
CA ILE A 65 1.60 6.95 2.40
C ILE A 65 2.76 5.99 2.09
N LEU A 66 2.93 5.71 0.80
CA LEU A 66 4.10 5.05 0.25
C LEU A 66 4.80 6.00 -0.70
N THR A 67 6.10 6.21 -0.52
CA THR A 67 6.93 6.97 -1.47
C THR A 67 7.69 6.07 -2.43
N SER A 68 7.79 4.79 -2.10
CA SER A 68 8.42 3.76 -2.90
C SER A 68 7.78 2.38 -2.63
N ARG A 69 8.09 1.39 -3.47
CA ARG A 69 7.75 -0.02 -3.26
C ARG A 69 8.92 -0.94 -3.59
N GLY A 70 9.13 -1.92 -2.71
CA GLY A 70 10.12 -2.97 -2.88
C GLY A 70 11.47 -2.65 -2.25
N CYS A 71 12.27 -3.69 -2.05
CA CYS A 71 13.54 -3.63 -1.33
C CYS A 71 14.56 -4.55 -2.02
N PRO A 72 15.75 -4.05 -2.40
CA PRO A 72 16.74 -4.86 -3.10
C PRO A 72 17.47 -5.85 -2.19
N TYR A 73 17.22 -5.80 -0.87
CA TYR A 73 17.86 -6.68 0.09
C TYR A 73 17.19 -8.05 0.16
N LYS A 74 18.01 -9.09 0.33
CA LYS A 74 17.56 -10.50 0.40
C LYS A 74 17.72 -11.06 1.81
N CYS A 75 17.19 -10.34 2.78
CA CYS A 75 17.25 -10.70 4.19
C CYS A 75 16.53 -12.03 4.44
N THR A 76 17.20 -13.01 5.01
CA THR A 76 16.68 -14.37 5.22
C THR A 76 15.48 -14.44 6.18
N PHE A 77 15.29 -13.40 6.99
CA PHE A 77 14.18 -13.28 7.95
C PHE A 77 13.00 -12.44 7.44
N CYS A 78 13.12 -11.77 6.29
CA CYS A 78 12.12 -10.81 5.83
C CYS A 78 10.90 -11.52 5.22
N SER A 79 9.70 -11.12 5.67
CA SER A 79 8.42 -11.63 5.16
C SER A 79 7.83 -10.80 4.02
N LYS A 80 8.55 -9.78 3.53
CA LYS A 80 8.07 -8.85 2.49
C LYS A 80 8.66 -9.04 1.07
N PRO A 81 9.06 -10.23 0.58
CA PRO A 81 9.48 -10.36 -0.82
C PRO A 81 8.33 -10.12 -1.82
N VAL A 82 7.09 -10.02 -1.35
CA VAL A 82 5.88 -9.72 -2.15
C VAL A 82 6.00 -8.41 -2.94
N THR A 83 6.74 -7.41 -2.46
CA THR A 83 6.91 -6.13 -3.17
C THR A 83 8.05 -6.14 -4.19
N GLY A 84 8.65 -7.31 -4.41
CA GLY A 84 9.76 -7.57 -5.34
C GLY A 84 11.14 -7.30 -4.73
N ASP A 85 12.19 -7.63 -5.48
CA ASP A 85 13.60 -7.41 -5.12
C ASP A 85 14.22 -6.16 -5.79
N THR A 86 13.36 -5.19 -6.13
CA THR A 86 13.74 -3.91 -6.74
C THR A 86 13.14 -2.75 -5.95
N TRP A 87 13.83 -1.62 -5.90
CA TRP A 87 13.27 -0.37 -5.38
C TRP A 87 12.69 0.47 -6.51
N ARG A 88 11.44 0.92 -6.36
CA ARG A 88 10.75 1.79 -7.30
C ARG A 88 10.15 2.98 -6.57
N ALA A 89 10.51 4.19 -6.97
CA ALA A 89 10.02 5.41 -6.36
C ALA A 89 8.77 5.95 -7.06
N ARG A 90 8.02 6.76 -6.33
CA ARG A 90 7.08 7.75 -6.89
C ARG A 90 7.80 9.07 -7.12
N SER A 91 7.24 9.92 -7.98
CA SER A 91 7.72 11.31 -8.07
C SER A 91 7.43 12.07 -6.78
N VAL A 92 8.27 13.08 -6.50
CA VAL A 92 8.06 14.00 -5.38
C VAL A 92 6.72 14.72 -5.54
N GLU A 93 6.39 15.11 -6.76
CA GLU A 93 5.13 15.76 -7.11
C GLU A 93 3.93 14.88 -6.75
N SER A 94 3.93 13.61 -7.14
CA SER A 94 2.88 12.63 -6.81
C SER A 94 2.69 12.49 -5.29
N VAL A 95 3.79 12.36 -4.55
CA VAL A 95 3.75 12.24 -3.08
C VAL A 95 3.21 13.51 -2.42
N VAL A 96 3.67 14.69 -2.86
CA VAL A 96 3.22 15.98 -2.32
C VAL A 96 1.74 16.23 -2.62
N GLN A 97 1.24 15.81 -3.79
CA GLN A 97 -0.17 15.95 -4.13
C GLN A 97 -1.06 15.06 -3.26
N GLU A 98 -0.67 13.81 -3.00
CA GLU A 98 -1.40 12.94 -2.07
C GLU A 98 -1.39 13.52 -0.65
N TRP A 99 -0.21 13.96 -0.18
CA TRP A 99 -0.10 14.59 1.14
C TRP A 99 -1.05 15.78 1.27
N LYS A 100 -1.03 16.71 0.30
CA LYS A 100 -1.94 17.87 0.29
C LYS A 100 -3.40 17.45 0.33
N TRP A 101 -3.78 16.42 -0.43
CA TRP A 101 -5.14 15.91 -0.42
C TRP A 101 -5.53 15.31 0.93
N LEU A 102 -4.63 14.55 1.58
CA LEU A 102 -4.88 13.99 2.91
C LEU A 102 -5.06 15.09 3.97
N VAL A 103 -4.17 16.09 3.98
CA VAL A 103 -4.22 17.19 4.95
C VAL A 103 -5.43 18.09 4.72
N HIS A 104 -5.60 18.60 3.50
CA HIS A 104 -6.62 19.61 3.22
C HIS A 104 -8.00 19.02 2.89
N GLY A 105 -8.05 17.84 2.28
CA GLY A 105 -9.29 17.17 1.89
C GLY A 105 -9.84 16.26 2.97
N LEU A 106 -8.98 15.54 3.68
CA LEU A 106 -9.39 14.54 4.69
C LEU A 106 -8.99 14.90 6.13
N GLY A 107 -8.34 16.04 6.36
CA GLY A 107 -8.01 16.53 7.70
C GLY A 107 -6.97 15.68 8.43
N ALA A 108 -5.99 15.12 7.72
CA ALA A 108 -4.92 14.35 8.33
C ALA A 108 -4.18 15.16 9.42
N THR A 109 -4.01 14.55 10.60
CA THR A 109 -3.20 15.08 11.70
C THR A 109 -1.89 14.32 11.86
N GLU A 110 -1.82 13.12 11.30
CA GLU A 110 -0.65 12.25 11.27
C GLU A 110 -0.53 11.59 9.89
N ILE A 111 0.69 11.56 9.35
CA ILE A 111 1.02 10.84 8.13
C ILE A 111 2.24 9.97 8.39
N GLY A 112 2.06 8.66 8.27
CA GLY A 112 3.14 7.70 8.37
C GLY A 112 3.61 7.25 7.01
N VAL A 113 4.90 7.31 6.80
CA VAL A 113 5.53 6.80 5.59
C VAL A 113 5.86 5.31 5.85
N THR A 114 5.40 4.41 4.98
CA THR A 114 5.39 2.94 5.23
C THR A 114 6.19 2.10 4.22
N ASP A 115 7.20 2.69 3.61
CA ASP A 115 8.05 2.03 2.62
C ASP A 115 8.83 0.87 3.24
N ASP A 116 9.26 -0.05 2.38
CA ASP A 116 10.12 -1.15 2.80
C ASP A 116 11.52 -0.64 3.17
N ILE A 117 12.01 0.37 2.44
CA ILE A 117 13.25 1.12 2.67
C ILE A 117 13.10 2.55 2.14
N TRP A 118 13.91 3.48 2.67
CA TRP A 118 13.96 4.90 2.32
C TRP A 118 15.27 5.25 1.61
#